data_AF-X1BPJ4-F1
#
_entry.id   AF-X1BPJ4-F1
#
_cell.length_a   1.000
_cell.length_b   1.000
_cell.length_c   1.000
_cell.angle_alpha   90.00
_cell.angle_beta   90.00
_cell.angle_gamma   90.00
#
_symmetry.space_group_name_H-M   'P 1'
#
loop_
_entity.id
_entity.type
_entity.pdbx_description
1 polymer ?
#
loop_
_entity_poly.entity_id
_entity_poly.type
_entity_poly.pdbx_seq_one_letter_code
_entity_poly.pdbx_strand_id
1 'polypeptide(L)'
;EKKIIKTLVNKSRKDYWKSTRTYNPILLLTGVELFSESEIPYCWRNKGEKYKKFEKFRVYTDYIEKLCDITQQIYLDMKSIEDEYHEIHNKKRKMIPTEYYEI
;
A
#
# COMPACT_ATOMS: atom_id res chain seq x y z
N GLU A 1 11.67 -11.59 11.29
CA GLU A 1 11.27 -10.18 11.44
C GLU A 1 10.15 -9.74 10.49
N LYS A 2 10.37 -9.67 9.16
CA LYS A 2 9.35 -9.20 8.18
C LYS A 2 7.97 -9.87 8.28
N LYS A 3 7.91 -11.16 8.62
CA LYS A 3 6.64 -11.89 8.83
C LYS A 3 5.76 -11.26 9.91
N ILE A 4 6.36 -10.86 11.04
CA ILE A 4 5.64 -10.25 12.17
C ILE A 4 5.14 -8.86 11.78
N ILE A 5 5.99 -8.06 11.13
CA ILE A 5 5.62 -6.73 10.63
C ILE A 5 4.46 -6.85 9.63
N LYS A 6 4.53 -7.82 8.72
CA LYS A 6 3.47 -8.09 7.73
C LYS A 6 2.15 -8.48 8.40
N THR A 7 2.16 -9.28 9.47
CA THR A 7 0.96 -9.58 10.27
C THR A 7 0.36 -8.30 10.88
N LEU A 8 1.19 -7.40 11.41
CA LEU A 8 0.73 -6.14 11.98
C LEU A 8 0.13 -5.20 10.91
N VAL A 9 0.79 -5.08 9.76
CA VAL A 9 0.28 -4.30 8.61
C VAL A 9 -1.04 -4.87 8.09
N ASN A 10 -1.16 -6.18 7.96
CA ASN A 10 -2.44 -6.81 7.57
C ASN A 10 -3.57 -6.48 8.57
N LYS A 11 -3.24 -6.35 9.86
CA LYS A 11 -4.21 -5.97 10.88
C LYS A 11 -4.67 -4.52 10.72
N SER A 12 -3.76 -3.57 10.42
CA SER A 12 -4.14 -2.17 10.17
C SER A 12 -4.96 -2.00 8.89
N ARG A 13 -4.65 -2.78 7.84
CA ARG A 13 -5.37 -2.75 6.55
C ARG A 13 -6.76 -3.40 6.56
N LYS A 14 -7.08 -4.22 7.57
CA LYS A 14 -8.29 -5.09 7.60
C LYS A 14 -9.61 -4.34 7.39
N ASP A 15 -9.74 -3.11 7.90
CA ASP A 15 -10.98 -2.34 7.86
C ASP A 15 -11.00 -1.24 6.79
N TYR A 16 -10.01 -1.23 5.88
CA TYR A 16 -9.95 -0.26 4.78
C TYR A 16 -11.23 -0.25 3.92
N TRP A 17 -11.80 -1.43 3.67
CA TRP A 17 -13.03 -1.60 2.89
C TRP A 17 -14.28 -0.99 3.54
N LYS A 18 -14.28 -0.72 4.86
CA LYS A 18 -15.45 -0.15 5.56
C LYS A 18 -15.45 1.37 5.59
N SER A 19 -14.27 1.98 5.64
CA SER A 19 -14.11 3.41 5.92
C SER A 19 -13.34 4.16 4.84
N THR A 20 -12.87 3.46 3.80
CA THR A 20 -11.94 3.99 2.78
C THR A 20 -10.67 4.61 3.37
N ARG A 21 -10.35 4.26 4.62
CA ARG A 21 -9.21 4.75 5.39
C ARG A 21 -8.59 3.63 6.19
N THR A 22 -7.30 3.74 6.45
CA THR A 22 -6.58 2.76 7.28
C THR A 22 -6.57 3.25 8.72
N TYR A 23 -7.13 2.47 9.65
CA TYR A 23 -6.99 2.78 11.07
C TYR A 23 -5.56 2.45 11.52
N ASN A 24 -4.85 3.44 12.05
CA ASN A 24 -3.45 3.34 12.47
C ASN A 24 -2.52 2.93 11.31
N PRO A 25 -2.31 3.80 10.31
CA PRO A 25 -1.41 3.51 9.20
C PRO A 25 0.02 3.31 9.73
N ILE A 26 0.69 2.26 9.25
CA ILE A 26 2.03 1.87 9.71
C ILE A 26 3.07 2.33 8.71
N LEU A 27 3.88 3.30 9.10
CA LEU A 27 4.99 3.77 8.29
C LEU A 27 6.22 2.89 8.51
N LEU A 28 6.84 2.42 7.44
CA LEU A 28 8.09 1.67 7.50
C LEU A 28 9.23 2.54 6.99
N LEU A 29 10.18 2.85 7.87
CA LEU A 29 11.40 3.57 7.54
C LEU A 29 12.59 2.64 7.74
N THR A 30 13.51 2.66 6.80
CA THR A 30 14.77 1.92 6.86
C THR A 30 15.94 2.89 6.83
N GLY A 31 17.18 2.37 6.85
CA GLY A 31 18.36 3.22 6.68
C GLY A 31 18.34 4.05 5.38
N VAL A 32 17.56 3.64 4.36
CA VAL A 32 17.38 4.43 3.13
C VAL A 32 16.71 5.76 3.41
N GLU A 33 15.66 5.78 4.23
CA GLU A 33 14.94 7.00 4.60
C GLU A 33 15.62 7.71 5.77
N LEU A 34 16.03 6.97 6.80
CA LEU A 34 16.54 7.52 8.06
C LEU A 34 17.90 8.21 7.93
N PHE A 35 18.72 7.80 6.96
CA PHE A 35 20.05 8.38 6.72
C PHE A 35 20.15 9.14 5.41
N SER A 36 19.03 9.48 4.77
CA SER A 36 19.06 10.31 3.58
C SER A 36 18.97 11.80 3.94
N GLU A 37 19.79 12.60 3.25
CA GLU A 37 19.68 14.06 3.26
C GLU A 37 18.53 14.57 2.36
N SER A 38 17.91 13.67 1.60
CA SER A 38 16.78 13.97 0.71
C SER A 38 15.46 13.51 1.32
N GLU A 39 14.41 14.27 1.11
CA GLU A 39 13.05 13.83 1.46
C GLU A 39 12.56 12.68 0.57
N ILE A 40 11.48 12.03 0.98
CA ILE A 40 10.76 11.08 0.15
C ILE A 40 9.96 11.86 -0.91
N PRO A 41 9.96 11.46 -2.20
CA PRO A 41 10.55 10.25 -2.78
C PRO A 41 11.98 10.44 -3.34
N TYR A 42 12.62 11.58 -3.12
CA TYR A 42 13.94 11.85 -3.71
C TYR A 42 15.03 10.92 -3.17
N CYS A 43 14.94 10.49 -1.91
CA CYS A 43 15.83 9.49 -1.32
C CYS A 43 15.81 8.12 -2.05
N TRP A 44 14.78 7.86 -2.87
CA TRP A 44 14.56 6.60 -3.56
C TRP A 44 15.14 6.52 -4.99
N ARG A 45 15.47 7.66 -5.62
CA ARG A 45 15.85 7.77 -7.05
C ARG A 45 16.92 6.78 -7.52
N ASN A 46 17.89 6.48 -6.67
CA ASN A 46 19.05 5.64 -7.02
C ASN A 46 19.14 4.35 -6.19
N LYS A 47 18.05 3.89 -5.55
CA LYS A 47 18.09 2.76 -4.60
C LYS A 47 17.69 1.41 -5.21
N GLY A 48 17.39 1.36 -6.50
CA GLY A 48 17.10 0.14 -7.25
C GLY A 48 15.69 0.06 -7.83
N GLU A 49 15.39 -1.01 -8.56
CA GLU A 49 14.15 -1.13 -9.36
C GLU A 49 12.87 -1.05 -8.54
N LYS A 50 12.86 -1.65 -7.33
CA LYS A 50 11.69 -1.61 -6.43
C LYS A 50 11.28 -0.20 -6.01
N TYR A 51 12.21 0.76 -6.09
CA TYR A 51 12.00 2.17 -5.76
C TYR A 51 11.64 3.00 -6.99
N LYS A 52 12.16 2.66 -8.18
CA LYS A 52 11.88 3.36 -9.44
C LYS A 52 10.39 3.44 -9.76
N LYS A 53 9.62 2.41 -9.40
CA LYS A 53 8.15 2.41 -9.58
C LYS A 53 7.44 3.52 -8.79
N PHE A 54 8.09 4.08 -7.77
CA PHE A 54 7.59 5.17 -6.93
C PHE A 54 8.30 6.50 -7.16
N GLU A 55 9.32 6.56 -8.00
CA GLU A 55 10.07 7.79 -8.31
C GLU A 55 9.18 8.86 -9.00
N LYS A 56 8.20 8.40 -9.77
CA LYS A 56 7.23 9.26 -10.49
C LYS A 56 6.04 9.68 -9.63
N PHE A 57 5.92 9.20 -8.39
CA PHE A 57 4.96 9.74 -7.41
C PHE A 57 5.44 11.10 -6.94
N ARG A 58 5.51 12.08 -7.86
CA ARG A 58 5.43 13.48 -7.49
C ARG A 58 3.97 13.72 -7.11
N VAL A 59 3.74 14.42 -6.00
CA VAL A 59 2.40 14.84 -5.54
C VAL A 59 1.62 13.62 -4.99
N TYR A 60 1.49 13.35 -3.69
CA TYR A 60 1.24 14.20 -2.53
C TYR A 60 1.91 13.56 -1.31
N THR A 61 2.95 14.17 -0.76
CA THR A 61 3.46 13.88 0.59
C THR A 61 2.43 14.19 1.67
N ASP A 62 1.33 14.87 1.31
CA ASP A 62 0.26 15.31 2.21
C ASP A 62 -0.56 14.17 2.84
N TYR A 63 -0.48 12.94 2.32
CA TYR A 63 -1.24 11.80 2.83
C TYR A 63 -0.31 10.71 3.38
N ILE A 64 -0.12 10.73 4.70
CA ILE A 64 0.64 9.72 5.45
C ILE A 64 0.23 8.29 5.11
N GLU A 65 -1.05 8.06 4.80
CA GLU A 65 -1.60 6.76 4.41
C GLU A 65 -0.97 6.23 3.13
N LYS A 66 -0.74 7.10 2.14
CA LYS A 66 -0.14 6.71 0.87
C LYS A 66 1.33 6.39 1.04
N LEU A 67 2.03 7.15 1.88
CA LEU A 67 3.42 6.87 2.23
C LEU A 67 3.56 5.52 2.96
N CYS A 68 2.64 5.22 3.88
CA CYS A 68 2.58 3.93 4.54
C CYS A 68 2.35 2.80 3.53
N ASP A 69 1.39 2.94 2.62
CA ASP A 69 1.13 1.94 1.58
C ASP A 69 2.36 1.70 0.69
N ILE A 70 3.03 2.77 0.22
CA ILE A 70 4.23 2.66 -0.61
C ILE A 70 5.37 1.95 0.14
N THR A 71 5.67 2.37 1.36
CA THR A 71 6.76 1.77 2.15
C THR A 71 6.47 0.30 2.46
N GLN A 72 5.22 -0.06 2.73
CA GLN A 72 4.78 -1.46 2.89
C GLN A 72 4.98 -2.26 1.59
N GLN A 73 4.66 -1.70 0.43
CA GLN A 73 4.93 -2.34 -0.87
C GLN A 73 6.42 -2.54 -1.14
N ILE A 74 7.29 -1.57 -0.79
CA ILE A 74 8.74 -1.64 -1.02
C ILE A 74 9.42 -2.67 -0.10
N TYR A 75 9.03 -2.72 1.18
CA TYR A 75 9.79 -3.44 2.20
C TYR A 75 9.22 -4.82 2.55
N LEU A 76 7.91 -5.02 2.36
CA LEU A 76 7.20 -6.26 2.70
C LEU A 76 6.68 -7.03 1.47
N ASP A 77 6.99 -6.55 0.26
CA ASP A 77 6.53 -7.13 -1.01
C ASP A 77 5.01 -7.35 -0.98
N MET A 78 4.29 -6.30 -0.57
CA MET A 78 2.83 -6.27 -0.51
C MET A 78 2.27 -5.61 -1.76
N LYS A 79 1.01 -5.91 -2.07
CA LYS A 79 0.26 -5.17 -3.09
C LYS A 79 -0.16 -3.82 -2.54
N SER A 80 -0.56 -2.91 -3.43
CA SER A 80 -1.21 -1.69 -2.97
C SER A 80 -2.52 -2.04 -2.27
N ILE A 81 -2.89 -1.26 -1.26
CA ILE A 81 -4.14 -1.47 -0.54
C ILE A 81 -5.38 -1.39 -1.45
N GLU A 82 -5.29 -0.58 -2.52
CA GLU A 82 -6.33 -0.44 -3.54
C GLU A 82 -6.43 -1.68 -4.43
N ASP A 83 -5.31 -2.27 -4.84
CA ASP A 83 -5.31 -3.53 -5.60
C ASP A 83 -5.90 -4.67 -4.76
N GLU A 84 -5.53 -4.75 -3.47
CA GLU A 84 -6.10 -5.73 -2.53
C GLU A 84 -7.62 -5.55 -2.41
N TYR A 85 -8.09 -4.30 -2.31
CA TYR A 85 -9.51 -3.97 -2.28
C TYR A 85 -10.24 -4.37 -3.56
N HIS A 86 -9.72 -3.99 -4.73
CA HIS A 86 -10.29 -4.33 -6.02
C HIS A 86 -10.37 -5.84 -6.24
N GLU A 87 -9.35 -6.61 -5.84
CA GLU A 87 -9.37 -8.07 -5.94
C GLU A 87 -10.49 -8.69 -5.10
N ILE A 88 -10.69 -8.22 -3.86
CA ILE A 88 -11.76 -8.69 -2.97
C ILE A 88 -13.13 -8.35 -3.58
N HIS A 89 -13.30 -7.12 -4.06
CA HIS A 89 -14.56 -6.65 -4.62
C HIS A 89 -14.92 -7.37 -5.93
N ASN A 90 -13.94 -7.57 -6.82
CA ASN A 90 -14.14 -8.28 -8.08
C ASN A 90 -14.43 -9.77 -7.87
N LYS A 91 -13.82 -10.41 -6.87
CA LYS A 91 -14.17 -11.79 -6.47
C LYS A 91 -15.62 -11.88 -6.00
N LYS A 92 -16.08 -10.94 -5.14
CA LYS A 92 -17.47 -10.90 -4.69
C LYS A 92 -18.46 -10.72 -5.84
N ARG A 93 -18.17 -9.81 -6.79
CA ARG A 93 -19.01 -9.61 -7.99
C ARG A 93 -19.15 -10.87 -8.84
N LYS A 94 -18.06 -11.61 -9.06
CA LYS A 94 -18.08 -12.85 -9.85
C LYS A 94 -18.81 -14.01 -9.16
N MET A 95 -19.01 -13.93 -7.84
CA MET A 95 -19.76 -14.94 -7.06
C MET A 95 -21.27 -14.71 -7.07
N ILE A 96 -21.74 -13.55 -7.55
CA ILE A 96 -23.17 -13.28 -7.73
C ILE A 96 -23.55 -13.88 -9.09
N PRO A 97 -24.42 -14.90 -9.17
CA PRO A 97 -24.85 -15.48 -10.43
C PRO A 97 -25.49 -14.41 -11.33
N THR A 98 -25.11 -14.40 -12.61
CA THR A 98 -25.54 -13.44 -13.63
C THR A 98 -27.05 -13.50 -13.91
N GLU A 99 -27.76 -14.52 -13.41
CA GLU A 99 -29.20 -14.75 -13.56
C GLU A 99 -30.11 -13.64 -12.99
N TYR A 100 -29.56 -12.67 -12.26
CA TYR A 100 -30.33 -11.56 -11.67
C TYR A 100 -30.39 -10.27 -12.51
N TYR A 101 -29.67 -10.19 -13.64
CA TYR A 101 -29.61 -8.98 -14.48
C TYR A 101 -30.22 -9.12 -15.88
N GLU A 102 -30.86 -10.27 -16.16
CA GLU A 102 -31.68 -10.46 -17.36
C GLU A 102 -33.16 -10.23 -17.01
N ILE A 103 -33.59 -8.97 -17.01
CA ILE A 103 -35.02 -8.56 -17.05
C ILE A 103 -35.19 -7.59 -18.21
#